data_AF-A0A0B7HFR0-F1
#
_entry.id   AF-A0A0B7HFR0-F1
#
_cell.length_a   1.000
_cell.length_b   1.000
_cell.length_c   1.000
_cell.angle_alpha   90.00
_cell.angle_beta   90.00
_cell.angle_gamma   90.00
#
_symmetry.space_group_name_H-M   'P 1'
#
loop_
_entity.id
_entity.type
_entity.pdbx_description
1 polymer ?
#
loop_
_entity_poly.entity_id
_entity_poly.type
_entity_poly.pdbx_seq_one_letter_code
_entity_poly.pdbx_strand_id
1 'polypeptide(L)' 'MGKPLIQLRLVKKTDLVKILGGGELKSKLKISVHKFTASAKAAVEAAGGEAVTL' A
#
# COMPACT_ATOMS: atom_id res chain seq x y z
N MET A 1 2.65 17.76 3.82
CA MET A 1 1.62 16.93 3.16
C MET A 1 1.72 15.52 3.72
N GLY A 2 0.70 15.11 4.49
CA GLY A 2 0.76 14.02 5.46
C GLY A 2 0.94 12.64 4.84
N LYS A 3 1.75 11.79 5.47
CA LYS A 3 1.85 10.37 5.18
C LYS A 3 0.72 9.67 5.97
N PRO A 4 -0.46 9.39 5.37
CA PRO A 4 -1.68 9.03 6.11
C PRO A 4 -1.50 7.79 7.00
N LEU A 5 -0.66 6.85 6.56
CA LEU A 5 -0.34 5.63 7.30
C LEU A 5 0.35 5.87 8.65
N ILE A 6 1.15 6.94 8.77
CA ILE A 6 1.85 7.29 10.02
C ILE A 6 0.88 7.99 10.98
N GLN A 7 -0.04 8.81 10.47
CA GLN A 7 -1.07 9.47 11.29
C GLN A 7 -2.07 8.47 11.86
N LEU A 8 -2.43 7.45 11.09
CA LEU A 8 -3.23 6.31 11.54
C LEU A 8 -2.46 5.36 12.46
N ARG A 9 -1.19 5.65 12.76
CA ARG A 9 -0.30 4.86 13.63
C ARG A 9 -0.11 3.41 13.17
N LEU A 10 -0.43 3.12 11.91
CA LEU A 10 -0.29 1.81 11.29
C LEU A 10 1.18 1.48 11.00
N VAL A 11 2.01 2.53 10.80
CA VAL A 11 3.40 2.37 10.42
C VAL A 11 4.27 3.42 11.11
N LYS A 12 5.47 3.02 11.55
CA LYS A 12 6.45 3.95 12.14
C LYS A 12 7.20 4.70 11.04
N LYS A 13 7.65 5.92 11.35
CA LYS A 13 8.39 6.78 10.41
C LYS A 13 9.69 6.15 9.87
N THR A 14 10.26 5.20 10.61
CA THR A 14 11.51 4.49 10.31
C THR A 14 11.31 3.11 9.69
N ASP A 15 10.07 2.65 9.50
CA ASP A 15 9.81 1.26 9.11
C ASP A 15 9.73 1.06 7.59
N LEU A 16 10.21 -0.09 7.12
CA LEU A 16 10.12 -0.50 5.72
C LEU A 16 8.71 -1.03 5.44
N VAL A 17 7.89 -0.17 4.83
CA VAL A 17 6.50 -0.51 4.53
C VAL A 17 6.43 -1.56 3.42
N LYS A 18 5.90 -2.74 3.75
CA LYS A 18 5.62 -3.84 2.82
C LYS A 18 4.11 -4.07 2.73
N ILE A 19 3.55 -4.05 1.52
CA ILE A 19 2.12 -4.33 1.33
C ILE A 19 1.87 -5.84 1.21
N LEU A 20 0.90 -6.30 2.00
CA LEU A 20 0.41 -7.67 2.05
C LEU A 20 -1.03 -7.71 1.53
N GLY A 21 -1.35 -8.70 0.69
CA GLY A 21 -2.68 -8.88 0.10
C GLY A 21 -3.64 -9.62 1.02
N GLY A 22 -3.91 -9.08 2.21
CA GLY A 22 -4.78 -9.70 3.22
C GLY A 22 -6.27 -9.35 3.09
N GLY A 23 -6.68 -8.64 2.03
CA GLY A 23 -8.07 -8.23 1.82
C GLY A 23 -8.28 -7.58 0.45
N GLU A 24 -9.55 -7.40 0.08
CA GLU A 24 -9.95 -6.78 -1.19
C GLU A 24 -9.96 -5.25 -1.11
N LEU A 25 -9.32 -4.59 -2.07
CA LEU A 25 -9.40 -3.15 -2.25
C LEU A 25 -10.61 -2.82 -3.14
N LYS A 26 -11.65 -2.21 -2.54
CA LYS A 26 -12.85 -1.78 -3.27
C LYS A 26 -12.74 -0.38 -3.88
N SER A 27 -11.68 0.36 -3.53
CA SER A 27 -11.51 1.76 -3.92
C SER A 27 -10.23 1.96 -4.70
N LYS A 28 -10.34 2.70 -5.80
CA LYS A 28 -9.22 3.07 -6.68
C LYS A 28 -8.31 4.06 -5.93
N LEU A 29 -7.18 3.58 -5.42
CA LEU A 29 -6.23 4.37 -4.65
C LEU A 29 -4.82 4.19 -5.21
N LYS A 30 -4.07 5.28 -5.24
CA LYS A 30 -2.65 5.30 -5.60
C LYS A 30 -1.84 5.06 -4.34
N ILE A 31 -1.10 3.95 -4.31
CA ILE A 31 -0.38 3.50 -3.12
C ILE A 31 1.11 3.56 -3.40
N SER A 32 1.85 4.37 -2.63
CA SER A 32 3.30 4.54 -2.75
C SER A 32 4.04 3.91 -1.56
N VAL A 33 4.79 2.82 -1.77
CA VAL A 33 5.56 2.13 -0.70
C VAL A 33 6.90 1.58 -1.20
N HIS A 34 7.71 1.03 -0.28
CA HIS A 34 9.05 0.48 -0.59
C HIS A 34 9.01 -0.94 -1.17
N LYS A 35 8.07 -1.80 -0.72
CA LYS A 35 7.94 -3.17 -1.24
C LYS A 35 6.48 -3.62 -1.36
N PHE A 36 6.18 -4.32 -2.46
CA PHE A 36 4.93 -5.04 -2.66
C PHE A 36 5.19 -6.54 -2.67
N THR A 37 4.23 -7.33 -2.16
CA THR A 37 4.21 -8.78 -2.36
C THR A 37 3.51 -9.15 -3.67
N ALA A 38 3.76 -10.35 -4.20
CA ALA A 38 3.10 -10.84 -5.41
C ALA A 38 1.56 -10.78 -5.28
N SER A 39 1.02 -11.22 -4.14
CA SER A 39 -0.42 -11.17 -3.84
C SER A 39 -0.96 -9.74 -3.74
N ALA A 40 -0.18 -8.82 -3.17
CA ALA A 40 -0.58 -7.41 -3.07
C ALA A 40 -0.62 -6.72 -4.44
N LYS A 41 0.38 -6.97 -5.28
CA LYS A 41 0.44 -6.38 -6.63
C LYS A 41 -0.78 -6.81 -7.45
N ALA A 42 -1.09 -8.10 -7.44
CA ALA A 42 -2.28 -8.65 -8.09
C ALA A 42 -3.58 -8.07 -7.53
N ALA A 43 -3.71 -7.91 -6.21
CA ALA A 43 -4.88 -7.31 -5.58
C ALA A 43 -5.04 -5.82 -5.93
N VAL A 44 -3.93 -5.07 -6.02
CA VAL A 44 -3.94 -3.66 -6.40
C VAL A 44 -4.31 -3.49 -7.88
N GLU A 45 -3.78 -4.32 -8.77
CA GLU A 45 -4.16 -4.35 -10.19
C GLU A 45 -5.62 -4.76 -10.39
N ALA A 46 -6.11 -5.77 -9.64
CA ALA A 46 -7.50 -6.20 -9.67
C ALA A 46 -8.48 -5.13 -9.14
N ALA A 47 -8.05 -4.35 -8.14
CA ALA A 47 -8.79 -3.20 -7.64
C ALA A 47 -8.70 -1.96 -8.55
N GLY A 48 -7.91 -2.02 -9.63
CA GLY A 48 -7.63 -0.90 -10.52
C GLY A 48 -6.79 0.22 -9.89
N GLY A 49 -6.09 -0.05 -8.78
CA GLY A 49 -5.20 0.89 -8.10
C GLY A 49 -3.81 0.96 -8.74
N GLU A 50 -3.08 2.04 -8.46
CA GLU A 50 -1.69 2.21 -8.92
C GLU A 50 -0.72 1.91 -7.77
N ALA A 51 0.13 0.89 -7.94
CA ALA A 51 1.21 0.55 -7.04
C ALA A 51 2.51 1.25 -7.46
N VAL A 52 2.89 2.32 -6.76
CA VAL A 52 4.14 3.05 -6.99
C VAL A 52 5.20 2.56 -6.00
N THR A 53 6.32 2.09 -6.52
CA THR A 53 7.48 1.71 -5.69
C THR A 53 8.46 2.88 -5.63
N LEU A 54 8.90 3.25 -4.42
CA LEU A 54 9.93 4.28 -4.17
C LEU A 54 11.30 3.65 -3.90
#